data_AF-A0A941P3R8-F1
#
_entry.id   AF-A0A941P3R8-F1
#
_cell.length_a   1.000
_cell.length_b   1.000
_cell.length_c   1.000
_cell.angle_alpha   90.00
_cell.angle_beta   90.00
_cell.angle_gamma   90.00
#
_symmetry.space_group_name_H-M   'P 1'
#
loop_
_entity.id
_entity.type
_entity.pdbx_description
1 polymer ?
#
loop_
_entity_poly.entity_id
_entity_poly.type
_entity_poly.pdbx_seq_one_letter_code
_entity_poly.pdbx_strand_id
1 'polypeptide(L)'
;VLNSFPYTCFAENVGLVRLTQIKSRWVVVAAGVIMIILGSLPKAAALVAAIPHPVLGGAALAMFATVAVVGVQTLSKVDFNDHRNTVIVGTSLGLGVLVTVQPFVASALPHWMEILVGSGITLGAISAIALNIVFNHLGRKADEAVAIHPGHLIGLDRINAMPRAEFDQTFGPLVQNTPWVLERAYARRPFADTLALRSAFHDALLASTEKEQIELMNSFGDLCGDDQDSDAYALDHIDAGMGILPEEEHDQIRDMARAYRKHFGFPLIICARDVDRYERLIGSGWQRMANATGVERAAGIIEIAKIANTRFDDLVANANPIAAAHSERFRQVAVHGGAAA
;
A
#
# COMPACT_ATOMS: atom_id res chain seq x y z
N VAL A 1 -24.67 -29.21 36.13
CA VAL A 1 -24.31 -28.01 35.36
C VAL A 1 -22.96 -27.53 35.85
N LEU A 2 -21.89 -27.76 35.08
CA LEU A 2 -20.55 -27.27 35.41
C LEU A 2 -20.52 -25.77 35.07
N ASN A 3 -20.73 -24.92 36.08
CA ASN A 3 -20.53 -23.48 35.96
C ASN A 3 -19.02 -23.22 35.83
N SER A 4 -18.50 -23.21 34.60
CA SER A 4 -17.17 -22.65 34.35
C SER A 4 -17.24 -21.16 34.64
N PHE A 5 -16.39 -20.66 35.54
CA PHE A 5 -16.26 -19.23 35.77
C PHE A 5 -15.85 -18.56 34.43
N PRO A 6 -16.44 -17.41 34.06
CA PRO A 6 -16.11 -16.74 32.82
C PRO A 6 -14.63 -16.30 32.84
N TYR A 7 -13.80 -16.96 32.02
CA TYR A 7 -12.43 -16.54 31.75
C TYR A 7 -12.42 -15.41 30.71
N THR A 8 -13.11 -14.31 31.00
CA THR A 8 -13.10 -13.13 30.12
C THR A 8 -11.80 -12.36 30.31
N CYS A 9 -10.84 -12.55 29.39
CA CYS A 9 -9.70 -11.66 29.25
C CYS A 9 -10.17 -10.32 28.65
N PHE A 10 -10.56 -9.38 29.50
CA PHE A 10 -10.82 -8.01 29.05
C PHE A 10 -9.51 -7.38 28.54
N ALA A 11 -9.58 -6.73 27.38
CA ALA A 11 -8.45 -6.07 26.77
C ALA A 11 -7.80 -5.03 27.69
N GLU A 12 -8.57 -4.38 28.56
CA GLU A 12 -8.08 -3.43 29.57
C GLU A 12 -7.12 -4.10 30.56
N ASN A 13 -7.45 -5.32 31.00
CA ASN A 13 -6.62 -6.08 31.94
C ASN A 13 -5.27 -6.47 31.31
N VAL A 14 -5.26 -6.79 30.01
CA VAL A 14 -4.03 -7.08 29.26
C VAL A 14 -3.18 -5.81 29.10
N GLY A 15 -3.81 -4.66 28.86
CA GLY A 15 -3.14 -3.35 28.79
C GLY A 15 -2.47 -2.97 30.11
N LEU A 16 -3.16 -3.16 31.23
CA LEU A 16 -2.62 -2.86 32.56
C LEU A 16 -1.42 -3.75 32.92
N VAL A 17 -1.43 -5.04 32.51
CA VAL A 17 -0.27 -5.94 32.67
C VAL A 17 0.93 -5.49 31.82
N ARG A 18 0.71 -4.93 30.62
CA ARG A 18 1.79 -4.36 29.79
C ARG A 18 2.38 -3.08 30.39
N LEU A 19 1.60 -2.28 31.12
CA LEU A 19 2.10 -1.07 31.79
C LEU A 19 2.82 -1.38 33.11
N THR A 20 2.22 -2.24 33.93
CA THR A 20 2.78 -2.62 35.25
C THR A 20 3.93 -3.61 35.15
N GLN A 21 4.05 -4.36 34.05
CA GLN A 21 5.00 -5.47 33.85
C GLN A 21 4.92 -6.60 34.90
N ILE A 22 3.92 -6.59 35.78
CA ILE A 22 3.72 -7.60 36.81
C ILE A 22 2.95 -8.77 36.21
N LYS A 23 3.68 -9.83 35.83
CA LYS A 23 3.13 -11.07 35.23
C LYS A 23 3.01 -12.23 36.24
N SER A 24 3.15 -11.96 37.53
CA SER A 24 3.18 -13.00 38.58
C SER A 24 1.79 -13.59 38.85
N ARG A 25 1.68 -14.92 38.78
CA ARG A 25 0.45 -15.66 39.12
C ARG A 25 -0.02 -15.41 40.57
N TRP A 26 0.92 -15.12 41.48
CA TRP A 26 0.64 -14.87 42.89
C TRP A 26 -0.15 -13.56 43.11
N VAL A 27 0.01 -12.58 42.22
CA VAL A 27 -0.74 -11.33 42.30
C VAL A 27 -2.21 -11.56 41.95
N VAL A 28 -2.48 -12.41 40.96
CA VAL A 28 -3.85 -12.81 40.61
C VAL A 28 -4.49 -13.61 41.75
N VAL A 29 -3.75 -14.54 42.36
CA VAL A 29 -4.23 -15.30 43.52
C VAL A 29 -4.53 -14.38 44.71
N ALA A 30 -3.63 -13.43 45.03
CA ALA A 30 -3.84 -12.46 46.10
C ALA A 30 -5.06 -11.56 45.84
N ALA A 31 -5.21 -11.05 44.61
CA ALA A 31 -6.39 -10.28 44.20
C ALA A 31 -7.69 -11.10 44.33
N GLY A 32 -7.66 -12.38 43.96
CA GLY A 32 -8.78 -13.31 44.14
C GLY A 32 -9.15 -13.52 45.60
N VAL A 33 -8.17 -13.73 46.48
CA VAL A 33 -8.39 -13.84 47.94
C VAL A 33 -8.98 -12.56 48.52
N ILE A 34 -8.48 -11.38 48.11
CA ILE A 34 -9.03 -10.08 48.51
C ILE A 34 -10.49 -9.94 48.06
N MET A 35 -10.81 -10.32 46.82
CA MET A 35 -12.19 -10.31 46.28
C MET A 35 -13.12 -11.24 47.07
N ILE A 36 -12.66 -12.43 47.47
CA ILE A 36 -13.43 -13.37 48.30
C ILE A 36 -13.71 -12.75 49.68
N ILE A 37 -12.69 -12.17 50.31
CA ILE A 37 -12.83 -11.52 51.62
C ILE A 37 -13.79 -10.34 51.52
N LEU A 38 -13.63 -9.45 50.53
CA LEU A 38 -14.53 -8.31 50.32
C LEU A 38 -15.96 -8.76 50.01
N GLY A 39 -16.14 -9.83 49.22
CA GLY A 39 -17.46 -10.40 48.92
C GLY A 39 -18.15 -11.02 50.15
N SER A 40 -17.37 -11.46 51.15
CA SER A 40 -17.89 -11.99 52.42
C SER A 40 -18.25 -10.91 53.45
N LEU A 41 -17.92 -9.64 53.20
CA LEU A 41 -18.23 -8.52 54.09
C LEU A 41 -19.60 -7.90 53.73
N PRO A 42 -20.64 -8.03 54.58
CA PRO A 42 -21.98 -7.52 54.28
C PRO A 42 -22.02 -6.01 54.05
N LYS A 43 -21.11 -5.25 54.68
CA LYS A 43 -20.98 -3.80 54.50
C LYS A 43 -20.51 -3.42 53.09
N ALA A 44 -19.61 -4.22 52.50
CA ALA A 44 -19.14 -3.98 51.14
C ALA A 44 -20.26 -4.31 50.12
N ALA A 45 -21.01 -5.39 50.34
CA ALA A 45 -22.18 -5.72 49.53
C ALA A 45 -23.26 -4.62 49.59
N ALA A 46 -23.52 -4.05 50.76
CA ALA A 46 -24.45 -2.93 50.93
C ALA A 46 -24.02 -1.67 50.18
N LEU A 47 -22.71 -1.37 50.16
CA LEU A 47 -22.16 -0.25 49.40
C LEU A 47 -22.33 -0.43 47.88
N VAL A 48 -22.07 -1.64 47.36
CA VAL A 48 -22.26 -1.96 45.94
C VAL A 48 -23.75 -1.90 45.55
N ALA A 49 -24.64 -2.39 46.42
CA ALA A 49 -26.08 -2.33 46.20
C ALA A 49 -26.64 -0.89 46.22
N ALA A 50 -25.95 0.04 46.88
CA ALA A 50 -26.30 1.45 46.91
C ALA A 50 -25.90 2.23 45.63
N ILE A 51 -25.15 1.61 44.70
CA ILE A 51 -24.73 2.26 43.45
C ILE A 51 -25.96 2.43 42.53
N PRO A 52 -26.27 3.67 42.11
CA PRO A 52 -27.38 3.91 41.19
C PRO A 52 -27.18 3.22 39.83
N HIS A 53 -28.25 2.64 39.27
CA HIS A 53 -28.22 2.03 37.94
C HIS A 53 -27.61 2.93 36.84
N PRO A 54 -27.86 4.26 36.80
CA PRO A 54 -27.21 5.13 35.81
C PRO A 54 -25.68 5.15 35.89
N VAL A 55 -25.10 5.00 37.10
CA VAL A 55 -23.64 4.96 37.30
C VAL A 55 -23.06 3.64 36.78
N LEU A 56 -23.74 2.53 37.05
CA LEU A 56 -23.36 1.22 36.51
C LEU A 56 -23.44 1.21 34.97
N GLY A 57 -24.47 1.84 34.41
CA GLY A 57 -24.60 2.03 32.97
C GLY A 57 -23.46 2.85 32.37
N GLY A 58 -23.07 3.96 33.03
CA GLY A 58 -21.92 4.77 32.63
C GLY A 58 -20.59 4.01 32.68
N ALA A 59 -20.37 3.23 33.74
CA ALA A 59 -19.19 2.37 33.86
C ALA A 59 -19.17 1.28 32.78
N ALA A 60 -20.30 0.63 32.50
CA ALA A 60 -20.42 -0.36 31.43
C ALA A 60 -20.16 0.23 30.05
N LEU A 61 -20.70 1.42 29.77
CA LEU A 61 -20.46 2.11 28.50
C LEU A 61 -18.98 2.46 28.31
N ALA A 62 -18.30 2.91 29.36
CA ALA A 62 -16.86 3.18 29.32
C ALA A 62 -16.03 1.92 29.02
N MET A 63 -16.39 0.77 29.61
CA MET A 63 -15.72 -0.51 29.34
C MET A 63 -15.94 -0.96 27.89
N PHE A 64 -17.18 -0.93 27.39
CA PHE A 64 -17.46 -1.29 26.00
C PHE A 64 -16.78 -0.36 24.99
N ALA A 65 -16.73 0.95 25.26
CA ALA A 65 -16.01 1.90 24.43
C ALA A 65 -14.52 1.59 24.36
N THR A 66 -13.90 1.26 25.49
CA THR A 66 -12.48 0.90 25.55
C THR A 66 -12.20 -0.41 24.79
N VAL A 67 -13.08 -1.40 24.91
CA VAL A 67 -12.99 -2.65 24.12
C VAL A 67 -13.04 -2.36 22.62
N ALA A 68 -13.95 -1.48 22.17
CA ALA A 68 -14.02 -1.08 20.77
C ALA A 68 -12.72 -0.41 20.29
N VAL A 69 -12.15 0.50 21.09
CA VAL A 69 -10.86 1.16 20.79
C VAL A 69 -9.73 0.14 20.65
N VAL A 70 -9.63 -0.83 21.57
CA VAL A 70 -8.59 -1.88 21.46
C VAL A 70 -8.81 -2.77 20.23
N GLY A 71 -10.07 -3.01 19.85
CA GLY A 71 -10.40 -3.65 18.57
C GLY A 71 -9.80 -2.90 17.39
N VAL A 72 -10.04 -1.60 17.28
CA VAL A 72 -9.48 -0.74 16.22
C VAL A 72 -7.95 -0.73 16.24
N GLN A 73 -7.32 -0.61 17.42
CA GLN A 73 -5.86 -0.64 17.56
C GLN A 73 -5.23 -1.99 17.19
N THR A 74 -5.99 -3.09 17.34
CA THR A 74 -5.54 -4.41 16.89
C THR A 74 -5.62 -4.49 15.38
N LEU A 75 -6.71 -3.99 14.81
CA LEU A 75 -6.96 -3.96 13.38
C LEU A 75 -5.96 -3.05 12.64
N SER A 76 -5.51 -1.97 13.26
CA SER A 76 -4.53 -1.04 12.68
C SER A 76 -3.14 -1.65 12.46
N LYS A 77 -2.88 -2.85 12.97
CA LYS A 77 -1.62 -3.59 12.74
C LYS A 77 -1.70 -4.50 11.51
N VAL A 78 -2.89 -4.67 10.94
CA VAL A 78 -3.11 -5.48 9.74
C VAL A 78 -2.71 -4.65 8.52
N ASP A 79 -2.03 -5.29 7.57
CA ASP A 79 -1.75 -4.68 6.26
C ASP A 79 -3.00 -4.74 5.38
N PHE A 80 -3.65 -3.60 5.21
CA PHE A 80 -4.84 -3.43 4.38
C PHE A 80 -4.54 -3.19 2.90
N ASN A 81 -3.27 -3.09 2.50
CA ASN A 81 -2.91 -3.04 1.09
C ASN A 81 -3.19 -4.38 0.39
N ASP A 82 -3.11 -5.49 1.13
CA ASP A 82 -3.57 -6.78 0.65
C ASP A 82 -5.11 -6.82 0.62
N HIS A 83 -5.66 -6.92 -0.60
CA HIS A 83 -7.08 -7.00 -0.85
C HIS A 83 -7.75 -8.16 -0.06
N ARG A 84 -7.03 -9.26 0.20
CA ARG A 84 -7.56 -10.40 0.97
C ARG A 84 -7.85 -10.01 2.40
N ASN A 85 -6.93 -9.30 3.06
CA ASN A 85 -7.11 -8.85 4.44
C ASN A 85 -8.32 -7.91 4.54
N THR A 86 -8.48 -7.02 3.56
CA THR A 86 -9.64 -6.14 3.45
C THR A 86 -10.94 -6.91 3.29
N VAL A 87 -10.98 -7.94 2.42
CA VAL A 87 -12.16 -8.80 2.21
C VAL A 87 -12.46 -9.65 3.45
N ILE A 88 -11.45 -10.23 4.10
CA ILE A 88 -11.61 -11.02 5.33
C ILE A 88 -12.25 -10.17 6.43
N VAL A 89 -11.67 -8.99 6.70
CA VAL A 89 -12.13 -8.08 7.75
C VAL A 89 -13.51 -7.52 7.41
N GLY A 90 -13.71 -7.03 6.19
CA GLY A 90 -14.98 -6.43 5.77
C GLY A 90 -16.14 -7.43 5.81
N THR A 91 -15.92 -8.65 5.31
CA THR A 91 -16.95 -9.70 5.28
C THR A 91 -17.27 -10.22 6.67
N SER A 92 -16.26 -10.47 7.50
CA SER A 92 -16.49 -10.99 8.87
C SER A 92 -17.15 -9.97 9.79
N LEU A 93 -16.74 -8.70 9.70
CA LEU A 93 -17.39 -7.62 10.42
C LEU A 93 -18.82 -7.41 9.93
N GLY A 94 -19.03 -7.41 8.61
CA GLY A 94 -20.35 -7.26 7.99
C GLY A 94 -21.33 -8.36 8.41
N LEU A 95 -20.91 -9.62 8.39
CA LEU A 95 -21.71 -10.75 8.86
C LEU A 95 -22.05 -10.65 10.36
N GLY A 96 -21.07 -10.26 11.18
CA GLY A 96 -21.28 -10.08 12.62
C GLY A 96 -22.29 -8.95 12.93
N VAL A 97 -22.19 -7.82 12.23
CA VAL A 97 -23.13 -6.70 12.36
C VAL A 97 -24.52 -7.09 11.83
N LEU A 98 -24.59 -7.79 10.69
CA LEU A 98 -25.85 -8.20 10.06
C LEU A 98 -26.73 -9.02 11.03
N VAL A 99 -26.15 -10.03 11.69
CA VAL A 99 -26.89 -10.85 12.66
C VAL A 99 -27.27 -10.07 13.92
N THR A 100 -26.43 -9.12 14.34
CA THR A 100 -26.71 -8.28 15.52
C THR A 100 -27.88 -7.34 15.25
N VAL A 101 -27.97 -6.77 14.05
CA VAL A 101 -29.03 -5.83 13.66
C VAL A 101 -30.30 -6.54 13.22
N GLN A 102 -30.18 -7.69 12.55
CA GLN A 102 -31.31 -8.47 12.02
C GLN A 102 -31.29 -9.91 12.55
N PRO A 103 -31.75 -10.14 13.79
CA PRO A 103 -31.68 -11.47 14.43
C PRO A 103 -32.56 -12.53 13.74
N PHE A 104 -33.54 -12.12 12.92
CA PHE A 104 -34.41 -13.04 12.17
C PHE A 104 -33.64 -13.93 11.16
N VAL A 105 -32.44 -13.51 10.72
CA VAL A 105 -31.60 -14.32 9.84
C VAL A 105 -31.15 -15.62 10.52
N ALA A 106 -30.91 -15.59 11.83
CA ALA A 106 -30.52 -16.77 12.59
C ALA A 106 -31.67 -17.77 12.76
N SER A 107 -32.93 -17.32 12.80
CA SER A 107 -34.11 -18.18 12.92
C SER A 107 -34.47 -18.98 11.67
N ALA A 108 -33.86 -18.65 10.51
CA ALA A 108 -34.02 -19.44 9.29
C ALA A 108 -33.09 -20.68 9.24
N LEU A 109 -32.17 -20.81 10.20
CA LEU A 109 -31.19 -21.89 10.28
C LEU A 109 -31.65 -23.01 11.24
N PRO A 110 -31.16 -24.24 11.06
CA PRO A 110 -31.49 -25.33 11.97
C PRO A 110 -30.99 -25.04 13.40
N HIS A 111 -31.74 -25.53 14.39
CA HIS A 111 -31.60 -25.17 15.81
C HIS A 111 -30.19 -25.36 16.41
N TRP A 112 -29.40 -26.30 15.89
CA TRP A 112 -28.02 -26.52 16.31
C TRP A 112 -27.06 -25.40 15.83
N MET A 113 -27.38 -24.75 14.71
CA MET A 113 -26.60 -23.66 14.13
C MET A 113 -27.01 -22.31 14.71
N GLU A 114 -28.26 -22.16 15.14
CA GLU A 114 -28.78 -20.99 15.84
C GLU A 114 -27.96 -20.65 17.10
N ILE A 115 -27.42 -21.66 17.81
CA ILE A 115 -26.57 -21.45 18.98
C ILE A 115 -25.24 -20.77 18.62
N LEU A 116 -24.67 -21.10 17.44
CA LEU A 116 -23.41 -20.54 16.96
C LEU A 116 -23.59 -19.21 16.22
N VAL A 117 -24.70 -19.08 15.49
CA VAL A 117 -25.03 -17.93 14.65
C VAL A 117 -25.88 -16.90 15.41
N GLY A 118 -26.37 -17.21 16.60
CA GLY A 118 -27.22 -16.34 17.40
C GLY A 118 -26.49 -15.14 18.04
N SER A 119 -25.15 -15.13 18.04
CA SER A 119 -24.36 -13.97 18.45
C SER A 119 -23.54 -13.43 17.28
N GLY A 120 -23.66 -12.14 17.00
CA GLY A 120 -22.87 -11.49 15.95
C GLY A 120 -21.37 -11.58 16.20
N ILE A 121 -20.96 -11.63 17.49
CA ILE A 121 -19.55 -11.77 17.87
C ILE A 121 -19.01 -13.14 17.46
N THR A 122 -19.77 -14.22 17.70
CA THR A 122 -19.34 -15.59 17.36
C THR A 122 -19.31 -15.81 15.86
N LEU A 123 -20.35 -15.36 15.14
CA LEU A 123 -20.38 -15.46 13.67
C LEU A 123 -19.25 -14.66 13.02
N GLY A 124 -19.02 -13.42 13.47
CA GLY A 124 -17.92 -12.59 12.99
C GLY A 124 -16.55 -13.24 13.22
N ALA A 125 -16.32 -13.80 14.41
CA ALA A 125 -15.06 -14.50 14.71
C ALA A 125 -14.86 -15.77 13.86
N ILE A 126 -15.89 -16.61 13.75
CA ILE A 126 -15.82 -17.85 12.96
C ILE A 126 -15.58 -17.55 11.48
N SER A 127 -16.30 -16.58 10.93
CA SER A 127 -16.11 -16.15 9.54
C SER A 127 -14.72 -15.56 9.31
N ALA A 128 -14.20 -14.72 10.22
CA ALA A 128 -12.84 -14.18 10.13
C ALA A 128 -11.79 -15.31 10.11
N ILE A 129 -11.90 -16.29 11.01
CA ILE A 129 -10.98 -17.43 11.09
C ILE A 129 -11.07 -18.28 9.82
N ALA A 130 -12.28 -18.63 9.39
CA ALA A 130 -12.50 -19.45 8.20
C ALA A 130 -11.96 -18.77 6.94
N LEU A 131 -12.27 -17.48 6.73
CA LEU A 131 -11.77 -16.71 5.59
C LEU A 131 -10.26 -16.53 5.64
N ASN A 132 -9.67 -16.30 6.83
CA ASN A 132 -8.21 -16.23 6.96
C ASN A 132 -7.55 -17.57 6.61
N ILE A 133 -8.10 -18.70 7.04
CA ILE A 133 -7.60 -20.03 6.66
C ILE A 133 -7.72 -20.24 5.15
N VAL A 134 -8.87 -19.89 4.55
CA VAL A 134 -9.09 -20.07 3.11
C VAL A 134 -8.16 -19.19 2.28
N PHE A 135 -8.04 -17.90 2.59
CA PHE A 135 -7.29 -16.94 1.77
C PHE A 135 -5.79 -16.86 2.06
N ASN A 136 -5.37 -17.17 3.28
CA ASN A 136 -3.98 -17.03 3.72
C ASN A 136 -3.27 -18.38 3.91
N HIS A 137 -4.00 -19.46 4.23
CA HIS A 137 -3.40 -20.78 4.45
C HIS A 137 -3.67 -21.80 3.32
N LEU A 138 -4.84 -21.78 2.68
CA LEU A 138 -5.16 -22.73 1.58
C LEU A 138 -5.03 -22.08 0.20
N GLY A 139 -5.31 -20.79 0.09
CA GLY A 139 -5.17 -20.04 -1.15
C GLY A 139 -3.70 -19.91 -1.51
N ARG A 140 -3.29 -20.51 -2.64
CA ARG A 140 -2.09 -20.05 -3.36
C ARG A 140 -2.17 -18.54 -3.45
N LYS A 141 -1.04 -17.84 -3.26
CA LYS A 141 -1.02 -16.39 -3.44
C LYS A 141 -1.58 -16.10 -4.85
N ALA A 142 -2.86 -15.70 -4.93
CA ALA A 142 -3.49 -15.23 -6.14
C ALA A 142 -2.57 -14.16 -6.70
N ASP A 143 -2.03 -14.45 -7.88
CA ASP A 143 -1.08 -13.64 -8.61
C ASP A 143 -1.46 -12.17 -8.50
N GLU A 144 -0.57 -11.35 -7.92
CA GLU A 144 -0.58 -9.93 -8.23
C GLU A 144 -0.28 -9.82 -9.73
N ALA A 145 -1.35 -9.69 -10.50
CA ALA A 145 -1.31 -9.71 -11.95
C ALA A 145 -0.61 -8.45 -12.45
N VAL A 146 0.53 -8.62 -13.11
CA VAL A 146 1.25 -7.59 -13.85
C VAL A 146 0.57 -7.43 -15.22
N ALA A 147 -0.13 -6.32 -15.43
CA ALA A 147 -0.88 -6.08 -16.66
C ALA A 147 -0.02 -5.55 -17.79
N ILE A 148 0.52 -6.43 -18.63
CA ILE A 148 1.14 -6.00 -19.88
C ILE A 148 0.03 -5.55 -20.83
N HIS A 149 0.02 -4.26 -21.17
CA HIS A 149 -0.77 -3.77 -22.29
C HIS A 149 -0.01 -3.92 -23.63
N PRO A 150 -0.72 -4.25 -24.73
CA PRO A 150 -2.17 -4.38 -24.80
C PRO A 150 -2.61 -5.85 -24.72
N GLY A 151 -3.12 -6.26 -23.56
CA GLY A 151 -4.14 -7.30 -23.47
C GLY A 151 -3.82 -8.59 -22.68
N HIS A 152 -2.66 -8.75 -22.05
CA HIS A 152 -2.38 -9.96 -21.26
C HIS A 152 -1.86 -9.65 -19.84
N LEU A 153 -2.66 -10.03 -18.84
CA LEU A 153 -2.24 -10.10 -17.45
C LEU A 153 -1.21 -11.23 -17.30
N ILE A 154 0.03 -10.89 -16.94
CA ILE A 154 1.07 -11.85 -16.56
C ILE A 154 1.14 -11.92 -15.04
N GLY A 155 0.84 -13.08 -14.46
CA GLY A 155 1.03 -13.29 -13.03
C GLY A 155 2.49 -13.23 -12.61
N LEU A 156 2.75 -12.85 -11.35
CA LEU A 156 4.09 -12.84 -10.77
C LEU A 156 4.76 -14.23 -10.84
N ASP A 157 3.97 -15.31 -10.74
CA ASP A 157 4.46 -16.68 -10.93
C ASP A 157 5.07 -16.88 -12.32
N ARG A 158 4.46 -16.30 -13.36
CA ARG A 158 4.98 -16.35 -14.73
C ARG A 158 6.22 -15.47 -14.89
N ILE A 159 6.29 -14.31 -14.24
CA ILE A 159 7.52 -13.47 -14.21
C ILE A 159 8.68 -14.20 -13.53
N ASN A 160 8.39 -14.94 -12.46
CA ASN A 160 9.39 -15.74 -11.78
C ASN A 160 9.87 -16.92 -12.64
N ALA A 161 9.02 -17.47 -13.49
CA ALA A 161 9.34 -18.58 -14.37
C ALA A 161 9.89 -18.17 -15.76
N MET A 162 9.78 -16.89 -16.16
CA MET A 162 10.10 -16.51 -17.54
C MET A 162 11.60 -16.62 -17.88
N PRO A 163 11.96 -17.06 -19.10
CA PRO A 163 13.34 -17.02 -19.59
C PRO A 163 13.87 -15.60 -19.68
N ARG A 164 15.21 -15.45 -19.65
CA ARG A 164 15.90 -14.14 -19.72
C ARG A 164 15.44 -13.31 -20.92
N ALA A 165 15.33 -13.93 -22.10
CA ALA A 165 14.91 -13.24 -23.32
C ALA A 165 13.48 -12.66 -23.23
N GLU A 166 12.54 -13.38 -22.61
CA GLU A 166 11.16 -12.91 -22.42
C GLU A 166 11.11 -11.78 -21.37
N PHE A 167 11.93 -11.87 -20.31
CA PHE A 167 12.05 -10.80 -19.31
C PHE A 167 12.60 -9.50 -19.91
N ASP A 168 13.68 -9.61 -20.68
CA ASP A 168 14.32 -8.46 -21.32
C ASP A 168 13.37 -7.81 -22.36
N GLN A 169 12.59 -8.60 -23.11
CA GLN A 169 11.58 -8.09 -24.03
C GLN A 169 10.42 -7.39 -23.29
N THR A 170 10.02 -7.93 -22.14
CA THR A 170 8.89 -7.43 -21.35
C THR A 170 9.23 -6.13 -20.63
N PHE A 171 10.36 -6.10 -19.92
CA PHE A 171 10.75 -4.99 -19.05
C PHE A 171 11.79 -4.07 -19.68
N GLY A 172 12.33 -4.41 -20.85
CA GLY A 172 13.29 -3.58 -21.58
C GLY A 172 12.83 -2.13 -21.74
N PRO A 173 11.62 -1.86 -22.26
CA PRO A 173 11.11 -0.49 -22.41
C PRO A 173 11.04 0.31 -21.11
N LEU A 174 10.93 -0.35 -19.95
CA LEU A 174 10.86 0.30 -18.64
C LEU A 174 12.15 1.05 -18.29
N VAL A 175 13.29 0.52 -18.73
CA VAL A 175 14.64 1.00 -18.39
C VAL A 175 15.47 1.33 -19.62
N GLN A 176 14.81 1.81 -20.69
CA GLN A 176 15.46 2.17 -21.96
C GLN A 176 16.31 1.04 -22.58
N ASN A 177 15.85 -0.22 -22.45
CA ASN A 177 16.53 -1.42 -22.93
C ASN A 177 17.97 -1.57 -22.40
N THR A 178 18.24 -1.08 -21.19
CA THR A 178 19.58 -1.10 -20.59
C THR A 178 19.91 -2.51 -20.05
N PRO A 179 20.88 -3.25 -20.64
CA PRO A 179 21.07 -4.67 -20.34
C PRO A 179 21.47 -4.96 -18.89
N TRP A 180 22.32 -4.13 -18.31
CA TRP A 180 22.83 -4.35 -16.94
C TRP A 180 21.75 -4.13 -15.88
N VAL A 181 20.77 -3.24 -16.12
CA VAL A 181 19.63 -3.02 -15.22
C VAL A 181 18.73 -4.25 -15.21
N LEU A 182 18.40 -4.75 -16.41
CA LEU A 182 17.59 -5.95 -16.60
C LEU A 182 18.26 -7.18 -15.98
N GLU A 183 19.58 -7.32 -16.14
CA GLU A 183 20.35 -8.42 -15.55
C GLU A 183 20.27 -8.43 -14.03
N ARG A 184 20.51 -7.27 -13.41
CA ARG A 184 20.46 -7.12 -11.94
C ARG A 184 19.06 -7.37 -11.40
N ALA A 185 18.03 -6.88 -12.08
CA ALA A 185 16.65 -7.14 -11.71
C ALA A 185 16.31 -8.63 -11.86
N TYR A 186 16.68 -9.26 -12.97
CA TYR A 186 16.45 -10.69 -13.24
C TYR A 186 17.09 -11.60 -12.19
N ALA A 187 18.27 -11.23 -11.68
CA ALA A 187 19.01 -11.97 -10.66
C ALA A 187 18.35 -11.94 -9.26
N ARG A 188 17.41 -11.02 -9.02
CA ARG A 188 16.68 -10.90 -7.73
C ARG A 188 15.50 -11.86 -7.59
N ARG A 189 15.18 -12.64 -8.64
CA ARG A 189 14.10 -13.63 -8.60
C ARG A 189 14.39 -14.76 -7.61
N PRO A 190 13.35 -15.36 -7.00
CA PRO A 190 11.93 -15.09 -7.21
C PRO A 190 11.43 -13.84 -6.44
N PHE A 191 10.51 -13.10 -7.05
CA PHE A 191 9.81 -11.97 -6.43
C PHE A 191 8.61 -12.48 -5.62
N ALA A 192 8.41 -11.92 -4.42
CA ALA A 192 7.34 -12.31 -3.51
C ALA A 192 6.01 -11.57 -3.77
N ASP A 193 6.10 -10.35 -4.29
CA ASP A 193 5.03 -9.41 -4.65
C ASP A 193 5.53 -8.43 -5.74
N THR A 194 4.63 -7.60 -6.27
CA THR A 194 4.90 -6.54 -7.25
C THR A 194 5.84 -5.46 -6.68
N LEU A 195 5.79 -5.22 -5.38
CA LEU A 195 6.70 -4.29 -4.71
C LEU A 195 8.14 -4.79 -4.78
N ALA A 196 8.40 -6.08 -4.53
CA ALA A 196 9.72 -6.68 -4.64
C ALA A 196 10.26 -6.62 -6.07
N LEU A 197 9.40 -6.82 -7.08
CA LEU A 197 9.75 -6.63 -8.48
C LEU A 197 10.15 -5.17 -8.75
N ARG A 198 9.35 -4.20 -8.29
CA ARG A 198 9.64 -2.77 -8.43
C ARG A 198 10.95 -2.39 -7.74
N SER A 199 11.15 -2.82 -6.50
CA SER A 199 12.37 -2.61 -5.72
C SER A 199 13.59 -3.17 -6.43
N ALA A 200 13.48 -4.32 -7.10
CA ALA A 200 14.61 -4.89 -7.84
C ALA A 200 15.10 -3.97 -8.97
N PHE A 201 14.20 -3.30 -9.69
CA PHE A 201 14.57 -2.31 -10.71
C PHE A 201 15.16 -1.04 -10.11
N HIS A 202 14.51 -0.49 -9.07
CA HIS A 202 14.99 0.74 -8.43
C HIS A 202 16.34 0.56 -7.74
N ASP A 203 16.54 -0.56 -7.04
CA ASP A 203 17.81 -0.90 -6.42
C ASP A 203 18.91 -1.07 -7.48
N ALA A 204 18.60 -1.70 -8.62
CA ALA A 204 19.55 -1.83 -9.72
C ALA A 204 19.99 -0.47 -10.27
N LEU A 205 19.04 0.45 -10.47
CA LEU A 205 19.29 1.82 -10.94
C LEU A 205 20.10 2.64 -9.93
N LEU A 206 19.70 2.64 -8.65
CA LEU A 206 20.32 3.45 -7.60
C LEU A 206 21.69 2.93 -7.16
N ALA A 207 21.95 1.62 -7.27
CA ALA A 207 23.25 1.01 -6.96
C ALA A 207 24.26 1.05 -8.13
N SER A 208 23.92 1.74 -9.21
CA SER A 208 24.76 1.84 -10.42
C SER A 208 26.08 2.58 -10.16
N THR A 209 27.14 2.15 -10.86
CA THR A 209 28.44 2.83 -10.83
C THR A 209 28.42 4.11 -11.66
N GLU A 210 29.38 5.01 -11.47
CA GLU A 210 29.47 6.25 -12.26
C GLU A 210 29.47 6.03 -13.78
N LYS A 211 30.16 4.99 -14.25
CA LYS A 211 30.20 4.66 -15.69
C LYS A 211 28.84 4.21 -16.20
N GLU A 212 28.15 3.37 -15.44
CA GLU A 212 26.81 2.87 -15.76
C GLU A 212 25.77 4.00 -15.72
N GLN A 213 25.90 4.93 -14.78
CA GLN A 213 25.03 6.11 -14.70
C GLN A 213 25.16 6.95 -15.95
N ILE A 214 26.39 7.26 -16.38
CA ILE A 214 26.64 8.06 -17.58
C ILE A 214 26.15 7.33 -18.84
N GLU A 215 26.38 6.03 -18.94
CA GLU A 215 25.88 5.21 -20.05
C GLU A 215 24.35 5.24 -20.13
N LEU A 216 23.68 4.98 -19.00
CA LEU A 216 22.22 5.02 -18.93
C LEU A 216 21.68 6.41 -19.24
N MET A 217 22.28 7.47 -18.70
CA MET A 217 21.83 8.84 -18.97
C MET A 217 21.98 9.20 -20.45
N ASN A 218 23.04 8.75 -21.12
CA ASN A 218 23.22 8.96 -22.56
C ASN A 218 22.34 8.07 -23.45
N SER A 219 21.61 7.10 -22.89
CA SER A 219 20.58 6.34 -23.61
C SER A 219 19.27 7.14 -23.80
N PHE A 220 19.15 8.30 -23.15
CA PHE A 220 18.02 9.20 -23.32
C PHE A 220 18.32 10.23 -24.42
N GLY A 221 17.33 10.50 -25.27
CA GLY A 221 17.37 11.60 -26.23
C GLY A 221 17.31 12.97 -25.56
N ASP A 222 17.72 14.01 -26.29
CA ASP A 222 17.56 15.39 -25.82
C ASP A 222 16.08 15.81 -25.85
N LEU A 223 15.67 16.59 -24.85
CA LEU A 223 14.34 17.20 -24.80
C LEU A 223 14.10 18.07 -26.05
N CYS A 224 12.97 17.86 -26.73
CA CYS A 224 12.61 18.55 -27.97
C CYS A 224 13.67 18.41 -29.10
N GLY A 225 14.40 17.28 -29.12
CA GLY A 225 15.31 16.92 -30.21
C GLY A 225 14.57 16.51 -31.49
N ASP A 226 15.33 16.32 -32.57
CA ASP A 226 14.79 16.02 -33.91
C ASP A 226 14.29 14.56 -34.05
N ASP A 227 14.67 13.66 -33.13
CA ASP A 227 14.34 12.22 -33.15
C ASP A 227 13.04 11.88 -32.38
N GLN A 228 11.99 12.71 -32.52
CA GLN A 228 10.75 12.62 -31.72
C GLN A 228 9.91 11.34 -31.92
N ASP A 229 10.10 10.60 -33.03
CA ASP A 229 9.16 9.56 -33.46
C ASP A 229 9.53 8.11 -33.07
N SER A 230 10.67 7.85 -32.42
CA SER A 230 11.10 6.45 -32.13
C SER A 230 11.55 6.13 -30.70
N ASP A 231 11.78 7.13 -29.86
CA ASP A 231 12.25 6.93 -28.49
C ASP A 231 11.11 6.96 -27.46
N ALA A 232 11.01 5.93 -26.62
CA ALA A 232 10.00 5.85 -25.55
C ALA A 232 10.02 7.07 -24.60
N TYR A 233 11.16 7.72 -24.44
CA TYR A 233 11.30 8.95 -23.66
C TYR A 233 10.66 10.18 -24.33
N ALA A 234 10.70 10.27 -25.66
CA ALA A 234 10.02 11.32 -26.40
C ALA A 234 8.49 11.14 -26.30
N LEU A 235 8.02 9.90 -26.41
CA LEU A 235 6.60 9.56 -26.22
C LEU A 235 6.08 9.97 -24.84
N ASP A 236 6.84 9.73 -23.77
CA ASP A 236 6.45 10.16 -22.41
C ASP A 236 6.16 11.68 -22.33
N HIS A 237 6.93 12.49 -23.08
CA HIS A 237 6.78 13.94 -23.11
C HIS A 237 5.63 14.38 -24.02
N ILE A 238 5.41 13.69 -25.14
CA ILE A 238 4.27 13.92 -26.02
C ILE A 238 2.96 13.66 -25.24
N ASP A 239 2.87 12.53 -24.54
CA ASP A 239 1.71 12.14 -23.73
C ASP A 239 1.47 13.11 -22.56
N ALA A 240 2.52 13.73 -22.03
CA ALA A 240 2.42 14.79 -21.01
C ALA A 240 2.00 16.16 -21.56
N GLY A 241 1.74 16.27 -22.88
CA GLY A 241 1.26 17.49 -23.52
C GLY A 241 2.35 18.44 -24.04
N MET A 242 3.64 18.02 -24.03
CA MET A 242 4.72 18.83 -24.60
C MET A 242 4.66 18.90 -26.14
N GLY A 243 3.88 18.04 -26.80
CA GLY A 243 3.69 18.08 -28.26
C GLY A 243 2.83 19.24 -28.77
N ILE A 244 2.21 20.03 -27.89
CA ILE A 244 1.26 21.11 -28.24
C ILE A 244 1.88 22.50 -27.97
N LEU A 245 3.15 22.58 -27.58
CA LEU A 245 3.76 23.87 -27.22
C LEU A 245 4.06 24.72 -28.48
N PRO A 246 4.04 26.06 -28.37
CA PRO A 246 4.45 26.95 -29.46
C PRO A 246 5.90 26.72 -29.90
N GLU A 247 6.23 26.97 -31.17
CA GLU A 247 7.61 26.80 -31.68
C GLU A 247 8.66 27.59 -30.88
N GLU A 248 8.31 28.80 -30.42
CA GLU A 248 9.21 29.62 -29.59
C GLU A 248 9.58 28.95 -28.26
N GLU A 249 8.66 28.19 -27.67
CA GLU A 249 8.89 27.47 -26.42
C GLU A 249 9.73 26.21 -26.65
N HIS A 250 9.53 25.52 -27.78
CA HIS A 250 10.37 24.39 -28.20
C HIS A 250 11.84 24.81 -28.38
N ASP A 251 12.08 25.97 -28.98
CA ASP A 251 13.43 26.49 -29.20
C ASP A 251 14.15 26.82 -27.87
N GLN A 252 13.44 27.41 -26.90
CA GLN A 252 13.99 27.68 -25.57
C GLN A 252 14.40 26.39 -24.83
N ILE A 253 13.58 25.33 -24.90
CA ILE A 253 13.91 24.03 -24.32
C ILE A 253 15.13 23.44 -25.02
N ARG A 254 15.15 23.47 -26.35
CA ARG A 254 16.24 22.91 -27.15
C ARG A 254 17.58 23.59 -26.84
N ASP A 255 17.57 24.92 -26.73
CA ASP A 255 18.76 25.69 -26.38
C ASP A 255 19.25 25.37 -24.95
N MET A 256 18.32 25.28 -23.99
CA MET A 256 18.64 24.88 -22.62
C MET A 256 19.19 23.46 -22.55
N ALA A 257 18.57 22.49 -23.22
CA ALA A 257 19.02 21.10 -23.26
C ALA A 257 20.41 20.98 -23.89
N ARG A 258 20.68 21.72 -24.98
CA ARG A 258 22.00 21.79 -25.63
C ARG A 258 23.05 22.40 -24.70
N ALA A 259 22.72 23.49 -24.01
CA ALA A 259 23.63 24.13 -23.05
C ALA A 259 23.95 23.19 -21.87
N TYR A 260 22.93 22.50 -21.35
CA TYR A 260 23.06 21.52 -20.28
C TYR A 260 23.97 20.35 -20.70
N ARG A 261 23.71 19.75 -21.86
CA ARG A 261 24.51 18.62 -22.38
C ARG A 261 25.97 19.01 -22.60
N LYS A 262 26.22 20.22 -23.09
CA LYS A 262 27.58 20.76 -23.25
C LYS A 262 28.30 20.93 -21.89
N HIS A 263 27.57 21.26 -20.84
CA HIS A 263 28.14 21.49 -19.50
C HIS A 263 28.43 20.19 -18.75
N PHE A 264 27.50 19.25 -18.74
CA PHE A 264 27.59 18.02 -17.92
C PHE A 264 28.01 16.77 -18.70
N GLY A 265 27.88 16.76 -20.03
CA GLY A 265 28.23 15.62 -20.89
C GLY A 265 27.14 14.53 -21.01
N PHE A 266 25.92 14.80 -20.53
CA PHE A 266 24.75 13.94 -20.63
C PHE A 266 23.47 14.81 -20.78
N PRO A 267 22.37 14.27 -21.34
CA PRO A 267 21.14 15.03 -21.58
C PRO A 267 20.45 15.44 -20.27
N LEU A 268 19.62 16.48 -20.34
CA LEU A 268 18.74 16.87 -19.23
C LEU A 268 17.58 15.88 -19.15
N ILE A 269 17.53 15.10 -18.08
CA ILE A 269 16.49 14.10 -17.85
C ILE A 269 15.49 14.63 -16.81
N ILE A 270 14.21 14.61 -17.17
CA ILE A 270 13.09 15.04 -16.34
C ILE A 270 11.93 14.06 -16.54
N CYS A 271 11.27 13.67 -15.44
CA CYS A 271 10.03 12.90 -15.50
C CYS A 271 8.88 13.78 -16.00
N ALA A 272 8.37 13.51 -17.20
CA ALA A 272 7.32 14.30 -17.83
C ALA A 272 6.03 14.41 -16.98
N ARG A 273 5.68 13.34 -16.23
CA ARG A 273 4.48 13.33 -15.37
C ARG A 273 4.60 14.15 -14.09
N ASP A 274 5.80 14.55 -13.68
CA ASP A 274 6.00 15.42 -12.51
C ASP A 274 5.85 16.91 -12.86
N VAL A 275 5.78 17.25 -14.14
CA VAL A 275 5.78 18.63 -14.61
C VAL A 275 4.35 19.07 -14.93
N ASP A 276 3.69 19.76 -13.99
CA ASP A 276 2.35 20.31 -14.26
C ASP A 276 2.37 21.50 -15.23
N ARG A 277 3.52 22.19 -15.37
CA ARG A 277 3.68 23.41 -16.18
C ARG A 277 5.08 23.57 -16.77
N TYR A 278 5.13 23.90 -18.06
CA TYR A 278 6.34 24.17 -18.86
C TYR A 278 7.31 25.20 -18.24
N GLU A 279 6.82 26.31 -17.70
CA GLU A 279 7.68 27.36 -17.09
C GLU A 279 8.54 26.82 -15.94
N ARG A 280 8.02 25.84 -15.19
CA ARG A 280 8.77 25.17 -14.11
C ARG A 280 9.87 24.27 -14.67
N LEU A 281 9.68 23.67 -15.84
CA LEU A 281 10.69 22.85 -16.50
C LEU A 281 11.93 23.69 -16.83
N ILE A 282 11.74 24.84 -17.51
CA ILE A 282 12.84 25.75 -17.84
C ILE A 282 13.53 26.30 -16.59
N GLY A 283 12.74 26.78 -15.63
CA GLY A 283 13.29 27.30 -14.36
C GLY A 283 14.13 26.25 -13.64
N SER A 284 13.63 25.01 -13.54
CA SER A 284 14.35 23.90 -12.90
C SER A 284 15.61 23.50 -13.68
N GLY A 285 15.57 23.50 -15.01
CA GLY A 285 16.71 23.17 -15.85
C GLY A 285 17.86 24.16 -15.67
N TRP A 286 17.57 25.46 -15.68
CA TRP A 286 18.59 26.49 -15.41
C TRP A 286 19.11 26.46 -13.99
N GLN A 287 18.26 26.20 -12.99
CA GLN A 287 18.71 26.04 -11.60
C GLN A 287 19.69 24.87 -11.45
N ARG A 288 19.43 23.76 -12.14
CA ARG A 288 20.30 22.57 -12.13
C ARG A 288 21.66 22.81 -12.77
N MET A 289 21.81 23.79 -13.67
CA MET A 289 23.11 24.15 -14.23
C MET A 289 24.12 24.67 -13.20
N ALA A 290 23.65 25.14 -12.04
CA ALA A 290 24.53 25.57 -10.95
C ALA A 290 25.05 24.40 -10.09
N ASN A 291 24.55 23.18 -10.29
CA ASN A 291 24.93 22.02 -9.49
C ASN A 291 26.34 21.52 -9.84
N ALA A 292 27.02 20.94 -8.85
CA ALA A 292 28.22 20.16 -9.10
C ALA A 292 27.86 18.88 -9.88
N THR A 293 28.74 18.44 -10.78
CA THR A 293 28.50 17.29 -11.68
C THR A 293 28.06 16.01 -10.96
N GLY A 294 28.62 15.71 -9.78
CA GLY A 294 28.22 14.54 -9.00
C GLY A 294 26.79 14.64 -8.43
N VAL A 295 26.39 15.83 -7.98
CA VAL A 295 25.02 16.09 -7.49
C VAL A 295 24.04 15.99 -8.64
N GLU A 296 24.40 16.55 -9.80
CA GLU A 296 23.55 16.55 -10.97
C GLU A 296 23.35 15.16 -11.57
N ARG A 297 24.40 14.34 -11.56
CA ARG A 297 24.32 12.93 -11.92
C ARG A 297 23.38 12.17 -11.00
N ALA A 298 23.46 12.37 -9.69
CA ALA A 298 22.51 11.76 -8.75
C ALA A 298 21.07 12.22 -9.02
N ALA A 299 20.85 13.51 -9.30
CA ALA A 299 19.54 14.05 -9.66
C ALA A 299 18.99 13.40 -10.95
N GLY A 300 19.83 13.24 -11.97
CA GLY A 300 19.45 12.55 -13.21
C GLY A 300 19.01 11.11 -12.99
N ILE A 301 19.71 10.35 -12.14
CA ILE A 301 19.31 8.97 -11.80
C ILE A 301 17.99 8.94 -11.03
N ILE A 302 17.72 9.92 -10.16
CA ILE A 302 16.42 10.04 -9.48
C ILE A 302 15.30 10.29 -10.50
N GLU A 303 15.52 11.17 -11.48
CA GLU A 303 14.55 11.41 -12.55
C GLU A 303 14.30 10.15 -13.40
N ILE A 304 15.35 9.39 -13.74
CA ILE A 304 15.20 8.10 -14.42
C ILE A 304 14.39 7.10 -13.57
N ALA A 305 14.63 7.04 -12.26
CA ALA A 305 13.87 6.18 -11.36
C ALA A 305 12.38 6.55 -11.33
N LYS A 306 12.04 7.84 -11.38
CA LYS A 306 10.64 8.31 -11.47
C LYS A 306 9.99 7.93 -12.80
N ILE A 307 10.71 8.05 -13.91
CA ILE A 307 10.24 7.62 -15.24
C ILE A 307 9.98 6.11 -15.24
N ALA A 308 10.94 5.33 -14.75
CA ALA A 308 10.81 3.88 -14.60
C ALA A 308 9.60 3.52 -13.72
N ASN A 309 9.39 4.23 -12.61
CA ASN A 309 8.25 4.03 -11.72
C ASN A 309 6.91 4.29 -12.42
N THR A 310 6.85 5.35 -13.20
CA THR A 310 5.68 5.76 -13.97
C THR A 310 5.33 4.72 -15.04
N ARG A 311 6.32 4.27 -15.81
CA ARG A 311 6.17 3.21 -16.80
C ARG A 311 5.82 1.87 -16.16
N PHE A 312 6.35 1.59 -14.98
CA PHE A 312 5.99 0.41 -14.19
C PHE A 312 4.50 0.44 -13.83
N ASP A 313 3.98 1.60 -13.40
CA ASP A 313 2.56 1.75 -13.07
C ASP A 313 1.64 1.56 -14.30
N ASP A 314 2.10 1.90 -15.50
CA ASP A 314 1.35 1.64 -16.74
C ASP A 314 1.41 0.15 -17.16
N LEU A 315 2.57 -0.48 -16.97
CA LEU A 315 2.83 -1.89 -17.30
C LEU A 315 2.27 -2.89 -16.28
N VAL A 316 1.82 -2.41 -15.12
CA VAL A 316 1.35 -3.25 -14.01
C VAL A 316 0.05 -2.63 -13.47
N ALA A 317 -1.11 -3.10 -13.94
CA ALA A 317 -2.38 -2.70 -13.32
C ALA A 317 -2.38 -3.09 -11.84
N ASN A 318 -2.63 -2.13 -10.95
CA ASN A 318 -2.55 -2.26 -9.48
C ASN A 318 -1.14 -2.33 -8.87
N ALA A 319 -0.08 -1.92 -9.57
CA ALA A 319 1.26 -1.82 -9.00
C ALA A 319 1.37 -0.88 -7.79
N ASN A 320 0.47 0.11 -7.75
CA ASN A 320 0.38 1.11 -6.70
C ASN A 320 -1.11 1.36 -6.38
N PRO A 321 -1.73 0.56 -5.49
CA PRO A 321 -3.15 0.67 -5.19
C PRO A 321 -3.52 2.04 -4.60
N ILE A 322 -2.58 2.71 -3.92
CA ILE A 322 -2.76 4.04 -3.33
C ILE A 322 -2.81 5.11 -4.44
N ALA A 323 -1.85 5.11 -5.38
CA ALA A 323 -1.85 6.06 -6.49
C ALA A 323 -2.97 5.77 -7.51
N ALA A 324 -3.30 4.50 -7.75
CA ALA A 324 -4.42 4.11 -8.62
C ALA A 324 -5.75 4.66 -8.06
N ALA A 325 -6.04 4.48 -6.78
CA ALA A 325 -7.26 4.98 -6.13
C ALA A 325 -7.38 6.52 -6.16
N HIS A 326 -6.25 7.25 -6.05
CA HIS A 326 -6.24 8.70 -6.16
C HIS A 326 -6.35 9.20 -7.61
N SER A 327 -5.60 8.58 -8.53
CA SER A 327 -5.57 8.98 -9.94
C SER A 327 -6.89 8.71 -10.66
N GLU A 328 -7.60 7.61 -10.35
CA GLU A 328 -8.94 7.34 -10.88
C GLU A 328 -9.95 8.41 -10.46
N ARG A 329 -9.84 8.88 -9.20
CA ARG A 329 -10.68 9.95 -8.66
C ARG A 329 -10.43 11.28 -9.39
N PHE A 330 -9.17 11.62 -9.68
CA PHE A 330 -8.84 12.83 -10.45
C PHE A 330 -9.20 12.71 -11.93
N ARG A 331 -9.03 11.53 -12.54
CA ARG A 331 -9.40 11.28 -13.94
C ARG A 331 -10.93 11.36 -14.12
N GLN A 332 -11.71 10.86 -13.17
CA GLN A 332 -13.17 11.04 -13.16
C GLN A 332 -13.59 12.51 -13.02
N VAL A 333 -12.90 13.29 -12.16
CA VAL A 333 -13.15 14.73 -12.00
C VAL A 333 -12.77 15.52 -13.24
N ALA A 334 -11.67 15.18 -13.93
CA ALA A 334 -11.28 15.82 -15.19
C ALA A 334 -12.27 15.53 -16.33
N VAL A 335 -12.76 14.29 -16.42
CA VAL A 335 -13.76 13.89 -17.45
C VAL A 335 -15.14 14.50 -17.18
N HIS A 336 -15.55 14.66 -15.91
CA HIS A 336 -16.85 15.25 -15.57
C HIS A 336 -16.81 16.78 -15.42
N GLY A 337 -15.64 17.38 -15.20
CA GLY A 337 -15.45 18.83 -15.12
C GLY A 337 -15.40 19.51 -16.49
N GLY A 338 -15.07 18.78 -17.56
CA GLY A 338 -15.07 19.31 -18.93
C GLY A 338 -16.44 19.39 -19.62
N ALA A 339 -17.48 18.81 -19.01
CA ALA A 339 -18.86 18.84 -19.54
C ALA A 339 -19.71 20.00 -18.98
N ALA A 340 -19.13 20.86 -18.14
CA ALA A 340 -19.80 22.01 -17.55
C ALA A 340 -18.90 23.26 -17.61
N ALA A 341 -18.64 23.75 -18.82
CA ALA A 341 -18.21 25.12 -19.08
C ALA A 341 -18.86 25.62 -20.38
#